data_AF-A0A7C9AZ13-F1
#
_entry.id   AF-A0A7C9AZ13-F1
#
_cell.length_a   1.000
_cell.length_b   1.000
_cell.length_c   1.000
_cell.angle_alpha   90.00
_cell.angle_beta   90.00
_cell.angle_gamma   90.00
#
_symmetry.space_group_name_H-M   'P 1'
#
loop_
_entity.id
_entity.type
_entity.pdbx_description
1 polymer ?
#
loop_
_entity_poly.entity_id
_entity_poly.type
_entity_poly.pdbx_seq_one_letter_code
_entity_poly.pdbx_strand_id
1 'polypeptide(L)'
;MELHALIRRKKNEFFICGGDGLPHELVENLTEHPRMIINLLSFETQELIEEMKSVGGLEQGGKSKLGDNAKTLLKILCHRGDAEASKFVKKHFKVPKSAA
;
A
#
# COMPACT_ATOMS: atom_id res chain seq x y z
N MET A 1 -7.42 -14.77 3.23
CA MET A 1 -8.33 -13.63 3.51
C MET A 1 -8.80 -13.57 4.97
N GLU A 2 -9.05 -14.69 5.66
CA GLU A 2 -9.56 -14.68 7.05
C GLU A 2 -8.63 -14.08 8.10
N LEU A 3 -7.31 -14.35 8.04
CA LEU A 3 -6.38 -13.86 9.06
C LEU A 3 -6.28 -12.32 9.07
N HIS A 4 -6.32 -11.70 7.89
CA HIS A 4 -6.36 -10.24 7.75
C HIS A 4 -7.67 -9.65 8.29
N ALA A 5 -8.80 -10.30 8.02
CA ALA A 5 -10.09 -9.89 8.55
C ALA A 5 -10.18 -10.03 10.08
N LEU A 6 -9.56 -11.07 10.65
CA LEU A 6 -9.53 -11.33 12.09
C LEU A 6 -8.67 -10.31 12.85
N ILE A 7 -7.47 -10.01 12.34
CA ILE A 7 -6.60 -8.96 12.91
C ILE A 7 -7.28 -7.59 12.79
N ARG A 8 -7.97 -7.33 11.68
CA ARG A 8 -8.74 -6.10 11.42
C ARG A 8 -9.89 -5.92 12.42
N ARG A 9 -10.66 -6.97 12.70
CA ARG A 9 -11.80 -6.92 13.64
C ARG A 9 -11.32 -6.65 15.07
N LYS A 10 -10.31 -7.40 15.53
CA LYS A 10 -9.74 -7.25 16.88
C LYS A 10 -9.11 -5.87 17.12
N LYS A 11 -8.45 -5.28 16.11
CA LYS A 11 -7.81 -3.97 16.25
C LYS A 11 -8.83 -2.83 16.36
N ASN A 12 -9.91 -2.85 15.59
CA ASN A 12 -10.94 -1.82 15.68
C ASN A 12 -11.72 -1.90 17.00
N GLU A 13 -12.10 -3.10 17.43
CA GLU A 13 -12.77 -3.30 18.71
C GLU A 13 -11.92 -2.82 19.89
N PHE A 14 -10.58 -2.92 19.79
CA PHE A 14 -9.66 -2.37 20.80
C PHE A 14 -9.80 -0.85 20.96
N PHE A 15 -9.95 -0.10 19.86
CA PHE A 15 -10.09 1.37 19.93
C PHE A 15 -11.49 1.83 20.34
N ILE A 16 -12.52 1.03 20.05
CA ILE A 16 -13.90 1.32 20.45
C ILE A 16 -14.12 1.00 21.94
N CYS A 17 -13.38 0.03 22.49
CA CYS A 17 -13.36 -0.34 23.90
C CYS A 17 -14.76 -0.49 24.53
N GLY A 18 -15.69 -1.17 23.83
CA GLY A 18 -17.03 -1.44 24.35
C GLY A 18 -17.91 -0.20 24.61
N GLY A 19 -17.52 0.98 24.13
CA GLY A 19 -18.27 2.23 24.31
C GLY A 19 -17.51 3.34 25.04
N ASP A 20 -16.43 3.01 25.76
CA ASP A 20 -15.58 3.99 26.48
C ASP A 20 -14.42 4.54 25.63
N GLY A 21 -14.28 4.04 24.39
CA GLY A 21 -13.18 4.38 23.48
C GLY A 21 -13.52 5.49 22.48
N LEU A 22 -12.80 5.46 21.35
CA LEU A 22 -13.04 6.40 20.25
C LEU A 22 -14.36 6.07 19.53
N PRO A 23 -15.08 7.10 19.02
CA PRO A 23 -16.28 6.88 18.21
C PRO A 23 -15.98 5.97 17.02
N HIS A 24 -16.91 5.06 16.72
CA HIS A 24 -16.77 4.10 15.62
C HIS A 24 -16.44 4.79 14.29
N GLU A 25 -17.18 5.86 13.97
CA GLU A 25 -16.98 6.66 12.76
C GLU A 25 -15.56 7.25 12.67
N LEU A 26 -15.01 7.73 13.78
CA LEU A 26 -13.65 8.27 13.82
C LEU A 26 -12.62 7.17 13.56
N VAL A 27 -12.78 6.00 14.20
CA VAL A 27 -11.88 4.86 14.01
C VAL A 27 -11.96 4.35 12.57
N GLU A 28 -13.16 4.25 11.99
CA GLU A 28 -13.31 3.82 10.59
C GLU A 28 -12.65 4.79 9.61
N ASN A 29 -12.94 6.10 9.74
CA ASN A 29 -12.38 7.13 8.88
C ASN A 29 -10.84 7.18 8.97
N LEU A 30 -10.28 7.11 10.19
CA LEU A 30 -8.83 7.10 10.38
C LEU A 30 -8.18 5.81 9.88
N THR A 31 -8.93 4.70 9.78
CA THR A 31 -8.41 3.43 9.26
C THR A 31 -8.51 3.29 7.75
N GLU A 32 -9.28 4.12 7.03
CA GLU A 32 -9.40 4.03 5.56
C GLU A 32 -8.05 4.15 4.84
N HIS A 33 -7.29 5.19 5.13
CA HIS A 33 -6.03 5.42 4.42
C HIS A 33 -4.96 4.35 4.73
N PRO A 34 -4.72 3.96 6.00
CA PRO A 34 -3.85 2.83 6.32
C PRO A 34 -4.32 1.51 5.70
N ARG A 35 -5.63 1.27 5.54
CA ARG A 35 -6.15 0.05 4.90
C ARG A 35 -5.68 -0.06 3.46
N MET A 36 -5.73 1.03 2.70
CA MET A 36 -5.22 1.05 1.33
C MET A 36 -3.74 0.64 1.29
N ILE A 37 -2.91 1.23 2.16
CA ILE A 37 -1.47 0.93 2.22
C ILE A 37 -1.22 -0.52 2.64
N ILE A 38 -1.92 -1.01 3.67
CA ILE A 38 -1.80 -2.39 4.15
C ILE A 38 -2.18 -3.39 3.05
N ASN A 39 -3.21 -3.09 2.27
CA ASN A 39 -3.58 -3.91 1.12
C ASN A 39 -2.46 -3.91 0.09
N LEU A 40 -1.91 -2.75 -0.28
CA LEU A 40 -0.77 -2.66 -1.22
C LEU A 40 0.43 -3.51 -0.78
N LEU A 41 0.73 -3.58 0.52
CA LEU A 41 1.81 -4.42 1.05
C LEU A 41 1.58 -5.93 0.88
N SER A 42 0.32 -6.35 0.69
CA SER A 42 -0.05 -7.76 0.55
C SER A 42 0.07 -8.29 -0.89
N PHE A 43 0.15 -7.41 -1.89
CA PHE A 43 0.26 -7.80 -3.30
C PHE A 43 1.65 -8.30 -3.65
N GLU A 44 1.76 -9.12 -4.69
CA GLU A 44 3.03 -9.57 -5.22
C GLU A 44 3.81 -8.44 -5.90
N THR A 45 5.13 -8.59 -5.99
CA THR A 45 6.01 -7.56 -6.57
C THR A 45 5.61 -7.21 -8.01
N GLN A 46 5.25 -8.22 -8.81
CA GLN A 46 4.78 -8.04 -10.19
C GLN A 46 3.52 -7.20 -10.27
N GLU A 47 2.51 -7.51 -9.44
CA GLU A 47 1.25 -6.78 -9.43
C GLU A 47 1.44 -5.29 -9.10
N LEU A 48 2.35 -4.98 -8.16
CA LEU A 48 2.70 -3.60 -7.82
C LEU A 48 3.46 -2.88 -8.94
N ILE A 49 4.30 -3.59 -9.69
CA ILE A 49 5.03 -3.03 -10.84
C ILE A 49 4.05 -2.67 -11.97
N GLU A 50 3.14 -3.59 -12.31
CA GLU A 50 2.13 -3.35 -13.35
C GLU A 50 1.23 -2.18 -12.97
N GLU A 51 0.80 -2.12 -11.71
CA GLU A 51 0.03 -0.97 -11.23
C GLU A 51 0.84 0.33 -11.32
N MET A 52 2.12 0.30 -10.91
CA MET A 52 2.98 1.48 -10.99
C MET A 52 3.21 1.94 -12.44
N LYS A 53 3.25 1.02 -13.41
CA LYS A 53 3.31 1.38 -14.83
C LYS A 53 2.03 2.06 -15.31
N SER A 54 0.88 1.53 -14.89
CA SER A 54 -0.44 2.07 -15.18
C SER A 54 -0.62 3.48 -14.61
N VAL A 55 -0.30 3.70 -13.33
CA VAL A 55 -0.46 5.01 -12.65
C VAL A 55 0.65 5.99 -13.03
N GLY A 56 1.87 5.49 -13.26
CA GLY A 56 3.05 6.30 -13.56
C GLY A 56 3.13 6.81 -15.01
N GLY A 57 2.13 6.51 -15.85
CA GLY A 57 2.12 6.88 -17.28
C GLY A 57 3.26 6.23 -18.07
N LEU A 58 3.84 5.13 -17.55
CA LEU A 58 4.86 4.35 -18.24
C LEU A 58 4.24 3.49 -19.35
N GLU A 59 2.94 3.20 -19.24
CA GLU A 59 2.14 2.59 -20.30
C GLU A 59 0.90 3.45 -20.59
N GLN A 60 0.58 3.64 -21.88
CA GLN A 60 -0.56 4.43 -22.31
C GLN A 60 -1.86 3.64 -22.10
N GLY A 61 -2.70 4.06 -21.15
CA GLY A 61 -4.14 3.73 -21.15
C GLY A 61 -4.67 2.82 -20.03
N GLY A 62 -3.94 2.58 -18.95
CA GLY A 62 -4.44 1.76 -17.84
C GLY A 62 -5.22 2.56 -16.79
N LYS A 63 -6.47 2.16 -16.50
CA LYS A 63 -7.18 2.55 -15.28
C LYS A 63 -6.52 1.83 -14.09
N SER A 64 -6.05 2.58 -13.10
CA SER A 64 -5.52 2.05 -11.84
C SER A 64 -6.59 1.23 -11.10
N LYS A 65 -6.20 0.09 -10.55
CA LYS A 65 -7.10 -0.84 -9.82
C LYS A 65 -6.81 -0.91 -8.33
N LEU A 66 -5.56 -0.69 -7.93
CA LEU A 66 -5.04 -0.65 -6.56
C LEU A 66 -4.89 0.79 -6.04
N GLY A 67 -5.06 1.79 -6.89
CA GLY A 67 -5.33 3.18 -6.53
C GLY A 67 -4.31 4.20 -7.03
N ASP A 68 -4.76 5.45 -7.19
CA ASP A 68 -4.04 6.50 -7.93
C ASP A 68 -2.84 7.14 -7.21
N ASN A 69 -2.32 6.53 -6.14
CA ASN A 69 -1.22 7.12 -5.38
C ASN A 69 0.14 6.58 -5.80
N ALA A 70 0.60 6.97 -7.00
CA ALA A 70 1.92 6.64 -7.55
C ALA A 70 3.08 6.89 -6.56
N LYS A 71 2.99 7.94 -5.73
CA LYS A 71 4.02 8.23 -4.70
C LYS A 71 4.08 7.14 -3.63
N THR A 72 2.93 6.59 -3.22
CA THR A 72 2.87 5.51 -2.23
C THR A 72 3.36 4.20 -2.82
N LEU A 73 2.94 3.87 -4.05
CA LEU A 73 3.44 2.68 -4.77
C LEU A 73 4.96 2.72 -4.94
N LEU A 74 5.51 3.86 -5.35
CA LEU A 74 6.95 4.05 -5.47
C LEU A 74 7.68 3.83 -4.13
N LYS A 75 7.16 4.39 -3.03
CA LYS A 75 7.73 4.16 -1.69
C LYS A 75 7.70 2.69 -1.29
N ILE A 76 6.59 2.00 -1.52
CA ILE A 76 6.46 0.57 -1.22
C ILE A 76 7.50 -0.22 -2.03
N LEU A 77 7.60 0.01 -3.34
CA LEU A 77 8.57 -0.67 -4.21
C LEU A 77 10.02 -0.38 -3.79
N CYS A 78 10.34 0.87 -3.39
CA CYS A 78 11.68 1.23 -2.89
C CYS A 78 12.07 0.48 -1.62
N HIS A 79 11.11 0.22 -0.71
CA HIS A 79 11.37 -0.34 0.61
C HIS A 79 11.04 -1.84 0.72
N ARG A 80 10.62 -2.48 -0.37
CA ARG A 80 10.18 -3.90 -0.36
C ARG A 80 11.31 -4.90 -0.11
N GLY A 81 12.57 -4.53 -0.30
CA GLY A 81 13.72 -5.44 -0.16
C GLY A 81 13.81 -6.50 -1.27
N ASP A 82 12.95 -6.40 -2.29
CA ASP A 82 12.86 -7.33 -3.40
C ASP A 82 13.80 -6.90 -4.56
N ALA A 83 14.52 -7.85 -5.15
CA ALA A 83 15.51 -7.60 -6.19
C ALA A 83 14.88 -7.10 -7.51
N GLU A 84 13.69 -7.59 -7.83
CA GLU A 84 12.94 -7.21 -9.01
C GLU A 84 12.33 -5.82 -8.87
N ALA A 85 11.73 -5.53 -7.70
CA ALA A 85 11.28 -4.18 -7.35
C ALA A 85 12.44 -3.17 -7.46
N SER A 86 13.59 -3.53 -6.88
CA SER A 86 14.80 -2.71 -6.92
C SER A 86 15.29 -2.46 -8.35
N LYS A 87 15.27 -3.48 -9.22
CA LYS A 87 15.66 -3.36 -10.62
C LYS A 87 14.72 -2.42 -11.39
N PHE A 88 13.41 -2.58 -11.21
CA PHE A 88 12.40 -1.72 -11.82
C PHE A 88 12.56 -0.26 -11.40
N VAL A 89 12.64 0.00 -10.10
CA VAL A 89 12.73 1.36 -9.54
C VAL A 89 14.00 2.08 -10.02
N LYS A 90 15.16 1.40 -10.00
CA LYS A 90 16.43 1.97 -10.49
C LYS A 90 16.37 2.31 -11.97
N LYS A 91 15.73 1.47 -12.79
CA LYS A 91 15.60 1.66 -14.24
C LYS A 91 14.73 2.86 -14.58
N HIS A 92 13.60 3.05 -13.90
CA HIS A 92 12.56 3.99 -14.31
C HIS A 92 12.56 5.32 -13.53
N PHE A 93 13.07 5.36 -12.29
CA PHE A 93 12.88 6.51 -11.39
C PHE A 93 14.17 7.22 -10.98
N LYS A 94 15.32 6.91 -11.61
CA LYS A 94 16.64 7.53 -11.33
C LYS A 94 16.94 7.61 -9.83
N VAL A 95 16.57 6.57 -9.08
CA VAL A 95 16.74 6.56 -7.62
C VAL A 95 18.24 6.50 -7.31
N PRO A 96 18.76 7.43 -6.48
CA PRO A 96 20.16 7.38 -6.08
C PRO A 96 20.47 6.05 -5.37
N LYS A 97 21.72 5.61 -5.45
CA LYS A 97 22.17 4.45 -4.66
C LYS A 97 21.86 4.74 -3.19
N SER A 98 21.28 3.79 -2.46
CA SER A 98 21.04 4.03 -1.04
C SER A 98 22.40 4.21 -0.36
N ALA A 99 22.50 5.25 0.47
CA ALA A 99 23.62 5.36 1.39
C ALA A 99 23.47 4.21 2.40
N ALA A 100 24.52 3.41 2.55
CA ALA A 100 24.60 2.34 3.56
C ALA A 100 24.94 2.95 4.92
#